data_AF-A0A1W9PH87-F1
#
_entry.id   AF-A0A1W9PH87-F1
#
_cell.length_a   1.000
_cell.length_b   1.000
_cell.length_c   1.000
_cell.angle_alpha   90.00
_cell.angle_beta   90.00
_cell.angle_gamma   90.00
#
_symmetry.space_group_name_H-M   'P 1'
#
loop_
_entity.id
_entity.type
_entity.pdbx_description
1 polymer ?
#
loop_
_entity_poly.entity_id
_entity_poly.type
_entity_poly.pdbx_seq_one_letter_code
_entity_poly.pdbx_strand_id
1 'polypeptide(L)'
;MKPGWRVVDAPLEVIPLFQREDTAVVKMDPQNFIFEKDLKRLYFDVFLNERVEIELYEDDGESFSFEEGDFSLRRVLITRDKIEVESSRGGYKPPVREWVFKILEVEGRIREISILVDERDLKIPLR
;
A
#
# COMPACT_ATOMS: atom_id res chain seq x y z
N MET A 1 30.00 0.09 19.97
CA MET A 1 29.00 0.02 18.88
C MET A 1 29.18 1.23 17.97
N LYS A 2 28.95 1.11 16.66
CA LYS A 2 29.05 2.26 15.74
C LYS A 2 27.79 3.14 15.85
N PRO A 3 27.82 4.42 15.44
CA PRO A 3 26.60 5.24 15.31
C PRO A 3 25.51 4.52 14.50
N GLY A 4 24.25 4.67 14.91
CA GLY A 4 23.10 4.01 14.29
C GLY A 4 22.81 2.59 14.79
N TRP A 5 23.74 1.94 15.49
CA TRP A 5 23.49 0.62 16.07
C TRP A 5 22.56 0.73 17.29
N ARG A 6 21.60 -0.19 17.37
CA ARG A 6 20.68 -0.35 18.50
C ARG A 6 20.55 -1.84 18.82
N VAL A 7 20.66 -2.18 20.10
CA VAL A 7 20.20 -3.46 20.61
C VAL A 7 18.73 -3.27 20.93
N VAL A 8 17.89 -4.16 20.44
CA VAL A 8 16.44 -4.12 20.63
C VAL A 8 16.01 -5.43 21.25
N ASP A 9 14.98 -5.37 22.09
CA ASP A 9 14.41 -6.58 22.68
C ASP A 9 13.68 -7.38 21.61
N ALA A 10 13.91 -8.69 21.59
CA ALA A 10 13.38 -9.63 20.61
C ALA A 10 13.19 -11.01 21.29
N PRO A 11 12.19 -11.14 22.17
CA PRO A 11 11.83 -12.44 22.75
C PRO A 11 11.44 -13.44 21.65
N LEU A 12 11.32 -14.73 22.01
CA LEU A 12 11.17 -15.83 21.05
C LEU A 12 10.00 -15.63 20.06
N GLU A 13 8.92 -15.03 20.51
CA GLU A 13 7.70 -14.76 19.75
C GLU A 13 7.73 -13.46 18.92
N VAL A 14 8.81 -12.68 18.99
CA VAL A 14 8.95 -11.38 18.32
C VAL A 14 10.11 -11.39 17.33
N ILE A 15 9.77 -11.16 16.06
CA ILE A 15 10.77 -10.80 15.04
C ILE A 15 10.88 -9.27 15.03
N PRO A 16 12.06 -8.68 15.30
CA PRO A 16 12.23 -7.23 15.27
C PRO A 16 12.12 -6.73 13.82
N LEU A 17 11.10 -5.91 13.57
CA LEU A 17 10.81 -5.33 12.25
C LEU A 17 10.62 -3.82 12.38
N PHE A 18 11.18 -3.08 11.43
CA PHE A 18 11.15 -1.62 11.42
C PHE A 18 10.67 -1.14 10.06
N GLN A 19 9.60 -0.35 10.04
CA GLN A 19 9.15 0.36 8.85
C GLN A 19 9.92 1.68 8.74
N ARG A 20 10.47 1.97 7.56
CA ARG A 20 11.13 3.25 7.30
C ARG A 20 10.07 4.34 7.20
N GLU A 21 10.36 5.54 7.72
CA GLU A 21 9.52 6.71 7.43
C GLU A 21 9.39 6.94 5.92
N ASP A 22 8.29 7.58 5.54
CA ASP A 22 7.94 7.84 4.14
C ASP A 22 7.88 6.56 3.29
N THR A 23 7.31 5.50 3.87
CA THR A 23 6.96 4.26 3.15
C THR A 23 5.55 3.80 3.45
N ALA A 24 5.00 2.98 2.55
CA ALA A 24 3.77 2.23 2.78
C ALA A 24 4.01 0.74 2.56
N VAL A 25 3.33 -0.07 3.37
CA VAL A 25 3.23 -1.52 3.18
C VAL A 25 1.80 -1.84 2.76
N VAL A 26 1.64 -2.37 1.55
CA VAL A 26 0.33 -2.79 1.04
C VAL A 26 0.06 -4.22 1.47
N LYS A 27 -1.13 -4.48 2.02
CA LYS A 27 -1.54 -5.77 2.56
C LYS A 27 -2.94 -6.12 2.10
N MET A 28 -3.27 -7.39 2.24
CA MET A 28 -4.59 -7.95 2.01
C MET A 28 -5.11 -8.65 3.26
N ASP A 29 -6.39 -9.02 3.25
CA ASP A 29 -6.94 -9.92 4.27
C ASP A 29 -6.19 -11.27 4.23
N PRO A 30 -5.87 -11.89 5.39
CA PRO A 30 -5.17 -13.17 5.43
C PRO A 30 -5.91 -14.28 4.66
N GLN A 31 -5.15 -15.07 3.92
CA GLN A 31 -5.61 -16.23 3.15
C GLN A 31 -4.56 -17.33 3.13
N ASN A 32 -5.00 -18.57 2.93
CA ASN A 32 -4.16 -19.78 2.98
C ASN A 32 -3.26 -19.92 1.74
N PHE A 33 -3.73 -19.47 0.59
CA PHE A 33 -3.02 -19.47 -0.68
C PHE A 33 -3.51 -18.31 -1.54
N ILE A 34 -2.73 -17.93 -2.56
CA ILE A 34 -3.13 -16.91 -3.54
C ILE A 34 -4.38 -17.40 -4.29
N PHE A 35 -5.42 -16.57 -4.38
CA PHE A 35 -6.73 -16.89 -4.98
C PHE A 35 -7.71 -17.73 -4.13
N GLU A 36 -7.53 -17.83 -2.80
CA GLU A 36 -8.54 -18.50 -1.95
C GLU A 36 -9.87 -17.72 -1.92
N LYS A 37 -9.79 -16.38 -1.89
CA LYS A 37 -10.94 -15.47 -1.76
C LYS A 37 -10.76 -14.26 -2.65
N ASP A 38 -11.88 -13.69 -3.09
CA ASP A 38 -11.88 -12.40 -3.77
C ASP A 38 -11.22 -11.34 -2.90
N LEU A 39 -10.28 -10.62 -3.49
CA LEU A 39 -9.57 -9.53 -2.82
C LEU A 39 -10.46 -8.27 -2.76
N LYS A 40 -11.30 -8.21 -1.73
CA LYS A 40 -12.29 -7.12 -1.53
C LYS A 40 -11.69 -5.82 -1.02
N ARG A 41 -10.53 -5.89 -0.35
CA ARG A 41 -9.88 -4.77 0.32
C ARG A 41 -8.36 -4.82 0.17
N LEU A 42 -7.77 -3.65 -0.05
CA LEU A 42 -6.34 -3.42 0.18
C LEU A 42 -6.15 -2.53 1.41
N TYR A 43 -5.15 -2.86 2.24
CA TYR A 43 -4.74 -2.04 3.37
C TYR A 43 -3.37 -1.43 3.09
N PHE A 44 -3.26 -0.12 3.20
CA PHE A 44 -2.01 0.61 3.10
C PHE A 44 -1.61 1.02 4.52
N ASP A 45 -0.62 0.34 5.08
CA ASP A 45 0.02 0.75 6.34
C ASP A 45 1.09 1.79 6.02
N VAL A 46 0.76 3.06 6.25
CA VAL A 46 1.54 4.21 5.80
C VAL A 46 2.24 4.82 7.01
N PHE A 47 3.57 4.90 6.96
CA PHE A 47 4.35 5.65 7.94
C PHE A 47 4.84 6.96 7.30
N LEU A 48 4.20 8.06 7.64
CA LEU A 48 4.30 9.35 6.95
C LEU A 48 5.10 10.37 7.76
N ASN A 49 6.14 10.94 7.15
CA ASN A 49 6.78 12.15 7.64
C ASN A 49 6.43 13.33 6.73
N GLU A 50 6.77 13.24 5.45
CA GLU A 50 6.50 14.29 4.45
C GLU A 50 5.67 13.77 3.29
N ARG A 51 6.12 12.65 2.69
CA ARG A 51 5.60 12.16 1.41
C ARG A 51 5.87 10.67 1.26
N VAL A 52 4.82 9.91 1.00
CA VAL A 52 4.91 8.50 0.62
C VAL A 52 4.48 8.34 -0.84
N GLU A 53 5.27 7.64 -1.63
CA GLU A 53 4.97 7.32 -3.02
C GLU A 53 5.26 5.85 -3.30
N ILE A 54 4.29 5.16 -3.89
CA ILE A 54 4.39 3.74 -4.26
C ILE A 54 3.80 3.52 -5.64
N GLU A 55 4.27 2.48 -6.33
CA GLU A 55 3.61 1.94 -7.52
C GLU A 55 3.05 0.55 -7.18
N LEU A 56 1.73 0.41 -7.31
CA LEU A 56 1.01 -0.84 -7.12
C LEU A 56 0.91 -1.56 -8.45
N TYR A 57 1.49 -2.76 -8.52
CA TYR A 57 1.42 -3.66 -9.65
C TYR A 57 0.35 -4.73 -9.44
N GLU A 58 -0.45 -5.02 -10.46
CA GLU A 58 -1.41 -6.13 -10.51
C GLU A 58 -1.48 -6.72 -11.93
N ASP A 59 -1.60 -8.03 -12.05
CA ASP A 59 -1.90 -8.77 -13.28
C ASP A 59 -2.84 -9.95 -12.95
N ASP A 60 -3.00 -10.91 -13.87
CA ASP A 60 -3.81 -12.10 -13.61
C ASP A 60 -3.15 -13.10 -12.64
N GLY A 61 -1.85 -12.97 -12.36
CA GLY A 61 -1.05 -13.83 -11.50
C GLY A 61 -0.89 -15.28 -11.99
N GLU A 62 -1.27 -15.59 -13.23
CA GLU A 62 -1.29 -16.96 -13.77
C GLU A 62 -0.61 -17.09 -15.14
N SER A 63 -0.71 -16.08 -16.01
CA SER A 63 -0.24 -16.16 -17.40
C SER A 63 0.99 -15.29 -17.66
N PHE A 64 1.49 -15.34 -18.90
CA PHE A 64 2.54 -14.44 -19.41
C PHE A 64 1.99 -13.18 -20.07
N SER A 65 0.68 -12.89 -19.94
CA SER A 65 0.06 -11.75 -20.64
C SER A 65 0.62 -10.39 -20.21
N PHE A 66 1.26 -10.30 -19.03
CA PHE A 66 2.00 -9.12 -18.60
C PHE A 66 3.14 -8.75 -19.56
N GLU A 67 3.74 -9.71 -20.27
CA GLU A 67 4.80 -9.46 -21.27
C GLU A 67 4.26 -8.68 -22.48
N GLU A 68 2.97 -8.87 -22.79
CA GLU A 68 2.24 -8.17 -23.86
C GLU A 68 1.56 -6.88 -23.35
N GLY A 69 1.83 -6.48 -22.10
CA GLY A 69 1.29 -5.26 -21.50
C GLY A 69 -0.02 -5.44 -20.73
N ASP A 70 -0.50 -6.67 -20.53
CA ASP A 70 -1.70 -6.96 -19.75
C ASP A 70 -1.38 -7.01 -18.24
N PHE A 71 -1.01 -5.85 -17.71
CA PHE A 71 -0.82 -5.57 -16.29
C PHE A 71 -1.46 -4.22 -15.94
N SER A 72 -1.51 -3.91 -14.66
CA SER A 72 -1.92 -2.62 -14.11
C SER A 72 -0.81 -2.09 -13.22
N LEU A 73 -0.28 -0.92 -13.54
CA LEU A 73 0.62 -0.18 -12.67
C LEU A 73 -0.03 1.14 -12.23
N ARG A 74 -0.27 1.30 -10.93
CA ARG A 74 -0.95 2.48 -10.35
C ARG A 74 -0.02 3.21 -9.40
N ARG A 75 0.18 4.49 -9.64
CA ARG A 75 0.92 5.35 -8.72
C ARG A 75 0.00 5.83 -7.61
N VAL A 76 0.48 5.75 -6.38
CA VAL A 76 -0.21 6.25 -5.19
C VAL A 76 0.71 7.22 -4.46
N LEU A 77 0.22 8.43 -4.26
CA LEU A 77 0.91 9.50 -3.54
C LEU A 77 0.13 9.88 -2.30
N ILE A 78 0.79 9.89 -1.15
CA ILE A 78 0.20 10.25 0.13
C ILE A 78 1.04 11.35 0.76
N THR A 79 0.41 12.45 1.12
CA THR A 79 1.01 13.54 1.90
C THR A 79 0.11 13.87 3.08
N ARG A 80 0.51 14.84 3.91
CA ARG A 80 -0.33 15.30 5.04
C ARG A 80 -1.66 15.91 4.61
N ASP A 81 -1.71 16.48 3.40
CA ASP A 81 -2.88 17.19 2.88
C ASP A 81 -3.81 16.32 2.03
N LYS A 82 -3.31 15.21 1.47
CA LYS A 82 -4.06 14.47 0.44
C LYS A 82 -3.56 13.04 0.22
N ILE A 83 -4.45 12.24 -0.37
CA ILE A 83 -4.15 10.98 -1.06
C ILE A 83 -4.46 11.19 -2.55
N GLU A 84 -3.53 10.85 -3.43
CA GLU A 84 -3.71 10.83 -4.88
C GLU A 84 -3.48 9.41 -5.38
N VAL A 85 -4.43 8.86 -6.13
CA VAL A 85 -4.34 7.56 -6.80
C VAL A 85 -4.49 7.81 -8.28
N GLU A 86 -3.48 7.46 -9.05
CA GLU A 86 -3.54 7.57 -10.51
C GLU A 86 -4.31 6.38 -11.11
N SER A 87 -4.94 6.63 -12.24
CA SER A 87 -5.44 5.61 -13.16
C SER A 87 -4.34 4.62 -13.52
N SER A 88 -4.71 3.37 -13.76
CA SER A 88 -3.74 2.33 -14.10
C SER A 88 -3.15 2.53 -15.49
N ARG A 89 -1.86 2.24 -15.61
CA ARG A 89 -1.18 2.01 -16.89
C ARG A 89 -1.18 0.51 -17.20
N GLY A 90 -1.44 0.16 -18.46
CA GLY A 90 -1.47 -1.23 -18.96
C GLY A 90 -2.89 -1.72 -19.30
N GLY A 91 -3.00 -2.96 -19.75
CA GLY A 91 -4.25 -3.57 -20.25
C GLY A 91 -5.13 -4.19 -19.17
N TYR A 92 -4.53 -4.60 -18.05
CA TYR A 92 -5.25 -5.32 -17.00
C TYR A 92 -6.12 -4.34 -16.20
N LYS A 93 -7.34 -4.78 -15.87
CA LYS A 93 -8.34 -3.99 -15.17
C LYS A 93 -8.60 -4.58 -13.79
N PRO A 94 -7.94 -4.08 -12.73
CA PRO A 94 -8.21 -4.54 -11.38
C PRO A 94 -9.68 -4.34 -11.00
N PRO A 95 -10.25 -5.21 -10.14
CA PRO A 95 -11.62 -5.06 -9.69
C PRO A 95 -11.81 -3.77 -8.90
N VAL A 96 -12.99 -3.16 -9.04
CA VAL A 96 -13.40 -2.04 -8.17
C VAL A 96 -13.49 -2.55 -6.74
N ARG A 97 -12.69 -1.97 -5.85
CA ARG A 97 -12.60 -2.45 -4.46
C ARG A 97 -12.19 -1.36 -3.49
N GLU A 98 -12.37 -1.65 -2.22
CA GLU A 98 -12.08 -0.70 -1.15
C GLU A 98 -10.58 -0.67 -0.84
N TRP A 99 -10.01 0.52 -0.73
CA TRP A 99 -8.64 0.75 -0.28
C TRP A 99 -8.68 1.51 1.04
N VAL A 100 -8.06 0.93 2.07
CA VAL A 100 -8.03 1.44 3.43
C VAL A 100 -6.62 1.92 3.75
N PHE A 101 -6.47 3.22 3.93
CA PHE A 101 -5.21 3.87 4.28
C PHE A 101 -5.13 4.09 5.78
N LYS A 102 -4.21 3.38 6.45
CA LYS A 102 -3.86 3.56 7.85
C LYS A 102 -2.59 4.41 7.93
N ILE A 103 -2.77 5.70 8.16
CA ILE A 103 -1.70 6.69 8.12
C ILE A 103 -1.25 7.01 9.54
N LEU A 104 -0.04 6.58 9.89
CA LEU A 104 0.68 6.99 11.09
C LEU A 104 1.66 8.11 10.71
N GLU A 105 1.43 9.33 11.20
CA GLU A 105 2.41 10.42 11.11
C GLU A 105 3.56 10.20 12.12
N VAL A 106 4.77 10.66 11.81
CA VAL A 106 5.93 10.60 12.72
C VAL A 106 5.68 11.31 14.06
N GLU A 107 4.81 12.31 14.10
CA GLU A 107 4.38 12.98 15.32
C GLU A 107 3.35 12.17 16.14
N GLY A 108 3.00 10.96 15.70
CA GLY A 108 2.11 10.02 16.37
C GLY A 108 0.63 10.19 16.05
N ARG A 109 0.25 11.09 15.13
CA ARG A 109 -1.16 11.20 14.68
C ARG A 109 -1.51 10.00 13.81
N ILE A 110 -2.67 9.40 14.09
CA ILE A 110 -3.22 8.31 13.28
C ILE A 110 -4.47 8.79 12.55
N ARG A 111 -4.58 8.46 11.27
CA ARG A 111 -5.79 8.60 10.45
C ARG A 111 -6.08 7.29 9.75
N GLU A 112 -7.36 6.94 9.66
CA GLU A 112 -7.83 5.84 8.82
C GLU A 112 -8.81 6.41 7.79
N ILE A 113 -8.52 6.18 6.51
CA ILE A 113 -9.32 6.68 5.40
C ILE A 113 -9.66 5.50 4.50
N SER A 114 -10.93 5.31 4.21
CA SER A 114 -11.38 4.30 3.26
C SER A 114 -11.95 4.96 2.02
N ILE A 115 -11.56 4.45 0.84
CA ILE A 115 -12.07 4.89 -0.46
C ILE A 115 -12.38 3.70 -1.35
N LEU A 116 -13.42 3.84 -2.18
CA LEU A 116 -13.68 2.90 -3.26
C LEU A 116 -12.84 3.31 -4.48
N VAL A 117 -12.00 2.41 -4.98
CA VAL A 117 -11.08 2.69 -6.08
C VAL A 117 -11.53 1.93 -7.33
N ASP A 118 -11.83 2.68 -8.39
CA ASP A 118 -12.05 2.18 -9.75
C ASP A 118 -10.91 2.62 -10.68
N GLU A 119 -11.09 2.64 -12.00
CA GLU A 119 -10.04 2.97 -12.98
C GLU A 119 -9.66 4.45 -13.05
N ARG A 120 -10.38 5.35 -12.36
CA ARG A 120 -10.18 6.79 -12.50
C ARG A 120 -9.06 7.31 -11.60
N ASP A 121 -8.56 8.49 -11.95
CA ASP A 121 -7.75 9.29 -11.04
C ASP A 121 -8.60 9.74 -9.84
N LEU A 122 -8.07 9.57 -8.64
CA LEU A 122 -8.71 9.99 -7.39
C LEU A 122 -7.79 10.95 -6.65
N LYS A 123 -8.40 11.99 -6.08
CA LYS A 123 -7.72 12.95 -5.21
C LYS A 123 -8.58 13.22 -3.99
N ILE A 124 -8.10 12.78 -2.84
CA ILE A 124 -8.81 12.81 -1.57
C ILE A 124 -8.09 13.80 -0.65
N PRO A 125 -8.66 14.98 -0.38
CA PRO A 125 -8.10 15.90 0.60
C PRO A 125 -8.25 15.33 2.03
N LEU A 126 -7.26 15.56 2.89
CA LEU A 126 -7.20 15.11 4.30
C LEU A 126 -7.36 16.26 5.31
N ARG A 127 -7.77 17.44 4.84
CA ARG A 127 -8.01 18.63 5.68
C ARG A 127 -9.33 18.54 6.43
#